data_AF-A0A971MF05-F1
#
_entry.id   AF-A0A971MF05-F1
#
_cell.length_a   1.000
_cell.length_b   1.000
_cell.length_c   1.000
_cell.angle_alpha   90.00
_cell.angle_beta   90.00
_cell.angle_gamma   90.00
#
_symmetry.space_group_name_H-M   'P 1'
#
loop_
_entity.id
_entity.type
_entity.pdbx_description
1 polymer ?
#
loop_
_entity_poly.entity_id
_entity_poly.type
_entity_poly.pdbx_seq_one_letter_code
_entity_poly.pdbx_strand_id
1 'polypeptide(L)'
;INSRDSKAGKIFSLIHEYIHVLFEQEDVFSNRDIDELKGYERRINSITAEFLMPQEHISRFWQKDKNILDQLNELSKDFKVSKLALVIKLKDMNLVDSEIVEQVKRDSVQNFESNETSSDGGNFYTTLKTRISPTFAKAVIRNAEAGEISYTYAFRLLGGIKGKTYEQLKESLLYYE
;
A
#
# COMPACT_ATOMS: atom_id res chain seq x y z
N ILE A 1 -4.58 -1.61 -0.76
CA ILE A 1 -4.24 -0.43 0.09
C ILE A 1 -5.20 -0.33 1.27
N ASN A 2 -4.69 -0.33 2.50
CA ASN A 2 -5.52 -0.22 3.71
C ASN A 2 -5.83 1.26 4.02
N SER A 3 -7.10 1.57 4.30
CA SER A 3 -7.54 2.94 4.61
C SER A 3 -7.06 3.43 5.97
N ARG A 4 -6.76 2.51 6.90
CA ARG A 4 -6.24 2.81 8.25
C ARG A 4 -4.75 3.14 8.25
N ASP A 5 -4.03 2.84 7.16
CA ASP A 5 -2.60 3.13 7.08
C ASP A 5 -2.33 4.62 7.00
N SER A 6 -1.16 5.01 7.52
CA SER A 6 -0.59 6.34 7.30
C SER A 6 -0.45 6.62 5.80
N LYS A 7 -0.41 7.90 5.41
CA LYS A 7 -0.19 8.29 3.99
C LYS A 7 1.07 7.64 3.41
N ALA A 8 2.15 7.61 4.18
CA ALA A 8 3.39 6.95 3.79
C ALA A 8 3.21 5.42 3.61
N GLY A 9 2.48 4.76 4.52
CA GLY A 9 2.13 3.34 4.38
C GLY A 9 1.33 3.07 3.11
N LYS A 10 0.35 3.93 2.80
CA LYS A 10 -0.44 3.83 1.56
C LYS A 10 0.40 4.00 0.30
N ILE A 11 1.36 4.94 0.29
CA ILE A 11 2.30 5.11 -0.83
C ILE A 11 3.14 3.85 -1.00
N PHE A 12 3.69 3.32 0.10
CA PHE A 12 4.49 2.09 0.06
C PHE A 12 3.69 0.93 -0.53
N SER A 13 2.50 0.66 0.02
CA SER A 13 1.63 -0.40 -0.50
C SER A 13 1.23 -0.16 -1.95
N LEU A 14 1.03 1.08 -2.40
CA LEU A 14 0.64 1.37 -3.78
C LEU A 14 1.75 1.00 -4.75
N ILE A 15 2.98 1.41 -4.44
CA ILE A 15 4.14 1.05 -5.25
C ILE A 15 4.42 -0.46 -5.18
N HIS A 16 4.23 -1.08 -4.01
CA HIS A 16 4.32 -2.53 -3.84
C HIS A 16 3.37 -3.30 -4.77
N GLU A 17 2.08 -2.96 -4.76
CA GLU A 17 1.10 -3.58 -5.65
C GLU A 17 1.36 -3.26 -7.13
N TYR A 18 1.82 -2.05 -7.44
CA TYR A 18 2.22 -1.69 -8.81
C TYR A 18 3.36 -2.57 -9.31
N ILE A 19 4.37 -2.81 -8.47
CA ILE A 19 5.49 -3.69 -8.79
C ILE A 19 4.99 -5.13 -8.96
N HIS A 20 4.12 -5.63 -8.09
CA HIS A 20 3.48 -6.94 -8.28
C HIS A 20 2.84 -7.07 -9.67
N VAL A 21 2.05 -6.09 -10.09
CA VAL A 21 1.43 -6.07 -11.43
C VAL A 21 2.46 -6.09 -12.56
N LEU A 22 3.59 -5.39 -12.42
CA LEU A 22 4.65 -5.41 -13.45
C LEU A 22 5.33 -6.78 -13.57
N PHE A 23 5.39 -7.55 -12.49
CA PHE A 23 5.99 -8.89 -12.47
C PHE A 23 4.98 -10.01 -12.81
N GLU A 24 3.67 -9.71 -12.90
CA GLU A 24 2.57 -10.68 -13.08
C GLU A 24 2.44 -11.31 -14.49
N GLN A 25 3.54 -11.49 -15.23
CA GLN A 25 3.56 -12.28 -16.48
C GLN A 25 4.30 -13.62 -16.42
N GLU A 26 4.75 -14.13 -15.26
CA GLU A 26 5.39 -15.46 -15.23
C GLU A 26 4.73 -16.55 -14.36
N ASP A 27 3.75 -16.25 -13.48
CA ASP A 27 3.40 -17.19 -12.40
C ASP A 27 1.98 -17.78 -12.37
N VAL A 28 1.19 -17.66 -13.43
CA VAL A 28 -0.16 -18.26 -13.47
C VAL A 28 -0.13 -19.81 -13.33
N PHE A 29 1.04 -20.45 -13.37
CA PHE A 29 1.19 -21.91 -13.27
C PHE A 29 2.14 -22.44 -12.19
N SER A 30 2.75 -21.62 -11.33
CA SER A 30 3.71 -22.14 -10.34
C SER A 30 3.04 -22.41 -8.99
N ASN A 31 2.95 -23.69 -8.65
CA ASN A 31 2.52 -24.21 -7.36
C ASN A 31 3.62 -23.93 -6.32
N ARG A 32 3.84 -22.65 -5.99
CA ARG A 32 4.98 -22.18 -5.18
C ARG A 32 4.83 -22.61 -3.72
N ASP A 33 5.92 -23.16 -3.15
CA ASP A 33 5.99 -23.47 -1.73
C ASP A 33 5.99 -22.19 -0.87
N ILE A 34 5.61 -22.31 0.42
CA ILE A 34 5.49 -21.17 1.35
C ILE A 34 6.77 -20.33 1.45
N ASP A 35 7.93 -20.98 1.40
CA ASP A 35 9.22 -20.28 1.49
C ASP A 35 9.58 -19.54 0.20
N GLU A 36 9.16 -20.05 -0.96
CA GLU A 36 9.30 -19.35 -2.25
C GLU A 36 8.44 -18.09 -2.27
N LEU A 37 7.20 -18.16 -1.76
CA LEU A 37 6.31 -17.00 -1.62
C LEU A 37 6.93 -15.93 -0.71
N LYS A 38 7.52 -16.33 0.43
CA LYS A 38 8.22 -15.37 1.31
C LYS A 38 9.44 -14.75 0.62
N GLY A 39 10.20 -15.54 -0.15
CA GLY A 39 11.33 -15.04 -0.93
C GLY A 39 10.90 -14.02 -1.98
N TYR A 40 9.81 -14.31 -2.68
CA TYR A 40 9.20 -13.42 -3.66
C TYR A 40 8.73 -12.10 -3.02
N GLU A 41 7.95 -12.16 -1.94
CA GLU A 41 7.51 -10.97 -1.21
C GLU A 41 8.68 -10.13 -0.69
N ARG A 42 9.75 -10.77 -0.18
CA ARG A 42 10.97 -10.03 0.23
C ARG A 42 11.62 -9.32 -0.94
N ARG A 43 11.67 -9.94 -2.13
CA ARG A 43 12.19 -9.32 -3.34
C ARG A 43 11.34 -8.13 -3.77
N ILE A 44 10.02 -8.25 -3.79
CA ILE A 44 9.12 -7.15 -4.14
C ILE A 44 9.24 -6.00 -3.14
N ASN A 45 9.32 -6.29 -1.84
CA ASN A 45 9.58 -5.28 -0.81
C ASN A 45 10.93 -4.58 -1.01
N SER A 46 11.99 -5.30 -1.36
CA SER A 46 13.31 -4.73 -1.63
C SER A 46 13.28 -3.80 -2.85
N ILE A 47 12.63 -4.20 -3.94
CA ILE A 47 12.45 -3.37 -5.14
C ILE A 47 11.60 -2.14 -4.82
N THR A 48 10.54 -2.30 -4.03
CA THR A 48 9.68 -1.18 -3.57
C THR A 48 10.48 -0.17 -2.76
N ALA A 49 11.33 -0.64 -1.84
CA ALA A 49 12.20 0.20 -1.04
C ALA A 49 13.25 0.93 -1.90
N GLU A 50 13.87 0.27 -2.88
CA GLU A 50 14.81 0.91 -3.82
C GLU A 50 14.11 1.95 -4.70
N PHE A 51 12.89 1.67 -5.17
CA PHE A 51 12.12 2.60 -5.98
C PHE A 51 11.77 3.88 -5.21
N LEU A 52 11.30 3.73 -3.96
CA LEU A 52 10.87 4.86 -3.13
C LEU A 52 12.04 5.62 -2.50
N MET A 53 13.11 4.91 -2.16
CA MET A 53 14.27 5.45 -1.47
C MET A 53 15.55 4.95 -2.18
N PRO A 54 15.87 5.51 -3.36
CA PRO A 54 17.01 5.06 -4.14
C PRO A 54 18.30 5.15 -3.34
N GLN A 55 19.11 4.09 -3.38
CA GLN A 55 20.36 4.02 -2.61
C GLN A 55 21.26 5.21 -2.94
N GLU A 56 21.35 5.57 -4.22
CA GLU A 56 22.15 6.70 -4.69
C GLU A 56 21.70 8.03 -4.06
N HIS A 57 20.39 8.24 -3.91
CA HIS A 57 19.86 9.46 -3.29
C HIS A 57 20.16 9.46 -1.80
N ILE A 58 19.95 8.34 -1.11
CA ILE A 58 20.30 8.22 0.31
C ILE A 58 21.79 8.55 0.51
N SER A 59 22.68 7.96 -0.29
CA SER A 59 24.12 8.22 -0.18
C SER A 59 24.52 9.68 -0.42
N ARG A 60 23.76 10.42 -1.25
CA ARG A 60 24.00 11.85 -1.49
C ARG A 60 23.54 12.74 -0.34
N PHE A 61 22.43 12.41 0.31
CA PHE A 61 21.86 13.23 1.38
C PHE A 61 22.30 12.83 2.79
N TRP A 62 22.80 11.60 2.97
CA TRP A 62 23.26 11.09 4.25
C TRP A 62 24.57 11.75 4.71
N GLN A 63 24.57 12.26 5.94
CA GLN A 63 25.69 12.94 6.56
C GLN A 63 26.17 12.13 7.78
N LYS A 64 27.40 11.62 7.75
CA LYS A 64 27.94 10.76 8.82
C LYS A 64 28.03 11.46 10.18
N ASP A 65 28.29 12.77 10.18
CA ASP A 65 28.51 13.55 11.41
C ASP A 65 27.21 14.11 12.02
N LYS A 66 26.07 13.92 11.34
CA LYS A 66 24.76 14.42 11.80
C LYS A 66 24.03 13.34 12.61
N ASN A 67 23.23 13.77 13.59
CA ASN A 67 22.43 12.86 14.40
C ASN A 67 21.51 11.98 13.53
N ILE A 68 21.54 10.67 13.76
CA ILE A 68 20.79 9.66 12.97
C ILE A 68 19.28 9.88 13.04
N LEU A 69 18.72 10.21 14.21
CA LEU A 69 17.28 10.38 14.38
C LEU A 69 16.77 11.65 13.69
N ASP A 70 17.56 12.72 13.70
CA ASP A 70 17.25 13.95 12.97
C ASP A 70 17.26 13.71 11.46
N GLN A 71 18.26 12.99 10.95
CA GLN A 71 18.31 12.59 9.53
C GLN A 71 17.13 11.70 9.16
N LEU A 72 16.73 10.77 10.02
CA LEU A 72 15.56 9.91 9.80
C LEU A 72 14.27 10.75 9.69
N ASN A 73 14.14 11.81 10.51
CA ASN A 73 13.00 12.73 10.46
C ASN A 73 12.95 13.54 9.16
N GLU A 74 14.09 14.00 8.66
CA GLU A 74 14.19 14.79 7.43
C GLU A 74 13.97 13.90 6.20
N LEU A 75 14.77 12.84 6.05
CA LEU A 75 14.74 11.97 4.88
C LEU A 75 13.41 11.23 4.74
N SER A 76 12.75 10.84 5.85
CA SER A 76 11.42 10.22 5.75
C SER A 76 10.37 11.17 5.16
N LYS A 77 10.49 12.48 5.42
CA LYS A 77 9.64 13.50 4.82
C LYS A 77 10.00 13.78 3.37
N ASP A 78 11.28 13.72 3.01
CA ASP A 78 11.72 13.96 1.63
C ASP A 78 11.30 12.82 0.70
N PHE A 79 11.56 11.58 1.12
CA PHE A 79 11.16 10.38 0.39
C PHE A 79 9.67 10.00 0.54
N LYS A 80 8.92 10.69 1.42
CA LYS A 80 7.50 10.42 1.71
C LYS A 80 7.22 8.98 2.18
N VAL A 81 8.17 8.40 2.91
CA VAL A 81 8.09 7.04 3.47
C VAL A 81 8.00 7.07 5.00
N SER A 82 7.68 5.92 5.61
CA SER A 82 7.70 5.81 7.06
C SER A 82 9.14 5.80 7.57
N LYS A 83 9.36 6.29 8.79
CA LYS A 83 10.66 6.17 9.48
C LYS A 83 11.11 4.71 9.61
N LEU A 84 10.15 3.80 9.79
CA LEU A 84 10.42 2.37 9.88
C LEU A 84 10.94 1.80 8.54
N ALA A 85 10.32 2.14 7.41
CA ALA A 85 10.81 1.70 6.10
C ALA A 85 12.21 2.26 5.81
N LEU A 86 12.43 3.53 6.14
CA LEU A 86 13.72 4.19 5.95
C LEU A 86 14.81 3.58 6.82
N VAL A 87 14.57 3.33 8.11
CA VAL A 87 15.60 2.76 8.99
C VAL A 87 15.99 1.33 8.59
N ILE A 88 15.04 0.54 8.07
CA ILE A 88 15.32 -0.78 7.51
C ILE A 88 16.22 -0.64 6.28
N LYS A 89 15.90 0.26 5.35
CA LYS A 89 16.74 0.54 4.17
C LYS A 89 18.15 1.00 4.55
N LEU A 90 18.27 1.86 5.56
CA LEU A 90 19.57 2.31 6.06
C LEU A 90 20.38 1.16 6.69
N LYS A 91 19.71 0.24 7.40
CA LYS A 91 20.36 -0.97 7.93
C LYS A 91 20.84 -1.89 6.79
N ASP A 92 20.03 -2.09 5.75
CA ASP A 92 20.42 -2.87 4.58
C ASP A 92 21.64 -2.27 3.86
N MET A 93 21.82 -0.94 3.96
CA MET A 93 22.99 -0.21 3.46
C MET A 93 24.17 -0.15 4.46
N ASN A 94 24.06 -0.79 5.63
CA ASN A 94 25.04 -0.72 6.73
C ASN A 94 25.35 0.71 7.22
N LEU A 95 24.37 1.62 7.16
CA LEU A 95 24.50 3.00 7.64
C LEU A 95 24.07 3.18 9.10
N VAL A 96 23.29 2.24 9.63
CA VAL A 96 22.80 2.25 11.02
C VAL A 96 22.83 0.84 11.61
N ASP A 97 22.98 0.77 12.94
CA ASP A 97 22.98 -0.49 13.67
C ASP A 97 21.56 -0.99 13.99
N SER A 98 21.49 -2.28 14.34
CA SER A 98 20.22 -2.92 14.72
C SER A 98 19.55 -2.28 15.93
N GLU A 99 20.31 -1.65 16.83
CA GLU A 99 19.77 -0.96 18.00
C GLU A 99 18.85 0.21 17.61
N ILE A 100 19.25 1.00 16.60
CA ILE A 100 18.46 2.12 16.08
C ILE A 100 17.16 1.60 15.44
N VAL A 101 17.23 0.48 14.72
CA VAL A 101 16.04 -0.15 14.13
C VAL A 101 15.05 -0.55 15.22
N GLU A 102 15.52 -1.18 16.30
CA GLU A 102 14.65 -1.58 17.41
C GLU A 102 14.08 -0.37 18.17
N GLN A 103 14.86 0.70 18.32
CA GLN A 103 14.35 1.96 18.88
C GLN A 103 13.20 2.52 18.04
N VAL A 104 13.38 2.67 16.72
CA VAL A 104 12.36 3.23 15.82
C VAL A 104 11.12 2.33 15.75
N LYS A 105 11.28 1.01 15.83
CA LYS A 105 10.16 0.06 15.92
C LYS A 105 9.32 0.30 17.18
N ARG A 106 9.96 0.38 18.35
CA ARG A 106 9.26 0.65 19.62
C ARG A 106 8.48 1.95 19.56
N ASP A 107 9.11 3.03 19.07
CA ASP A 107 8.46 4.33 18.92
C ASP A 107 7.26 4.25 17.96
N SER A 108 7.37 3.47 16.87
CA SER A 108 6.29 3.30 15.91
C SER A 108 5.09 2.58 16.49
N VAL A 109 5.30 1.55 17.33
CA VAL A 109 4.22 0.81 18.01
C VAL A 109 3.50 1.69 19.02
N GLN A 110 4.23 2.41 19.87
CA GLN A 110 3.65 3.29 20.88
C GLN A 110 2.78 4.41 20.26
N ASN A 111 3.22 4.95 19.13
CA ASN A 111 2.46 5.94 18.37
C ASN A 111 1.22 5.34 17.69
N PHE A 112 1.20 4.04 17.38
CA PHE A 112 0.04 3.40 16.78
C PHE A 112 -1.06 3.14 17.82
N GLU A 113 -0.68 2.59 18.98
CA GLU A 113 -1.62 2.26 20.07
C GLU A 113 -2.35 3.49 20.63
N SER A 114 -1.68 4.64 20.69
CA SER A 114 -2.30 5.91 21.13
C SER A 114 -3.38 6.43 20.17
N ASN A 115 -3.29 6.11 18.88
CA ASN A 115 -4.23 6.59 17.85
C ASN A 115 -5.45 5.67 17.64
N GLU A 116 -5.45 4.44 18.15
CA GLU A 116 -6.56 3.47 17.96
C GLU A 116 -7.77 3.70 18.87
N THR A 117 -7.69 4.63 19.83
CA THR A 117 -8.75 4.85 20.84
C THR A 117 -10.00 5.57 20.34
N SER A 118 -10.08 5.92 19.04
CA SER A 118 -11.22 6.65 18.48
C SER A 118 -11.59 6.18 17.06
N SER A 119 -12.39 5.12 16.96
CA SER A 119 -13.16 4.88 15.72
C SER A 119 -14.54 4.32 16.01
N ASP A 120 -15.54 5.20 15.86
CA ASP A 120 -16.95 4.86 15.71
C ASP A 120 -17.17 4.13 14.37
N GLY A 121 -18.18 3.26 14.32
CA GLY A 121 -18.39 2.28 13.25
C GLY A 121 -18.50 2.90 11.86
N GLY A 122 -17.63 2.47 10.93
CA GLY A 122 -17.60 2.99 9.56
C GLY A 122 -18.79 2.56 8.70
N ASN A 123 -19.37 3.48 7.93
CA ASN A 123 -20.37 3.17 6.92
C ASN A 123 -19.72 2.39 5.76
N PHE A 124 -20.25 1.19 5.47
CA PHE A 124 -19.78 0.32 4.38
C PHE A 124 -19.75 1.03 3.02
N TYR A 125 -20.74 1.85 2.68
CA TYR A 125 -20.81 2.55 1.40
C TYR A 125 -19.75 3.65 1.27
N THR A 126 -19.47 4.38 2.35
CA THR A 126 -18.37 5.36 2.41
C THR A 126 -17.02 4.67 2.27
N THR A 127 -16.88 3.48 2.87
CA THR A 127 -15.66 2.66 2.78
C THR A 127 -15.47 2.08 1.38
N LEU A 128 -16.55 1.71 0.70
CA LEU A 128 -16.51 1.18 -0.67
C LEU A 128 -16.10 2.26 -1.69
N LYS A 129 -16.67 3.47 -1.57
CA LYS A 129 -16.32 4.62 -2.42
C LYS A 129 -14.87 5.07 -2.27
N THR A 130 -14.26 4.85 -1.11
CA THR A 130 -12.84 5.17 -0.87
C THR A 130 -11.91 4.07 -1.34
N ARG A 131 -12.39 2.83 -1.47
CA ARG A 131 -11.59 1.67 -1.93
C ARG A 131 -11.58 1.51 -3.45
N ILE A 132 -12.65 1.92 -4.14
CA ILE A 132 -12.83 1.70 -5.58
C ILE A 132 -12.91 3.05 -6.29
N SER A 133 -12.06 3.24 -7.31
CA SER A 133 -12.10 4.45 -8.15
C SER A 133 -13.47 4.60 -8.81
N PRO A 134 -14.11 5.79 -8.78
CA PRO A 134 -15.36 6.05 -9.49
C PRO A 134 -15.27 5.73 -10.99
N THR A 135 -14.12 6.01 -11.62
CA THR A 135 -13.90 5.73 -13.05
C THR A 135 -13.89 4.23 -13.32
N PHE A 136 -13.18 3.47 -12.49
CA PHE A 136 -13.16 2.02 -12.60
C PHE A 136 -14.54 1.42 -12.34
N ALA A 137 -15.23 1.88 -11.29
CA ALA A 137 -16.58 1.43 -10.99
C ALA A 137 -17.56 1.71 -12.14
N LYS A 138 -17.54 2.91 -12.72
CA LYS A 138 -18.33 3.26 -13.91
C LYS A 138 -18.01 2.34 -15.09
N ALA A 139 -16.73 2.07 -15.35
CA ALA A 139 -16.32 1.19 -16.44
C ALA A 139 -16.85 -0.24 -16.23
N VAL A 140 -16.68 -0.81 -15.03
CA VAL A 140 -17.19 -2.15 -14.71
C VAL A 140 -18.70 -2.23 -14.84
N ILE A 141 -19.44 -1.26 -14.29
CA ILE A 141 -20.91 -1.23 -14.36
C ILE A 141 -21.36 -1.11 -15.83
N ARG A 142 -20.80 -0.18 -16.61
CA ARG A 142 -21.17 -0.02 -18.04
C ARG A 142 -20.98 -1.30 -18.84
N ASN A 143 -19.84 -1.99 -18.66
CA ASN A 143 -19.57 -3.25 -19.36
C ASN A 143 -20.50 -4.39 -18.89
N ALA A 144 -20.89 -4.41 -17.60
CA ALA A 144 -21.83 -5.39 -17.08
C ALA A 144 -23.25 -5.17 -17.62
N GLU A 145 -23.74 -3.93 -17.64
CA GLU A 145 -25.06 -3.59 -18.20
C GLU A 145 -25.11 -3.79 -19.72
N ALA A 146 -23.98 -3.60 -20.42
CA ALA A 146 -23.84 -3.88 -21.85
C ALA A 146 -23.75 -5.39 -22.17
N GLY A 147 -23.59 -6.25 -21.16
CA GLY A 147 -23.46 -7.70 -21.34
C GLY A 147 -22.06 -8.18 -21.75
N GLU A 148 -21.07 -7.28 -21.81
CA GLU A 148 -19.67 -7.59 -22.15
C GLU A 148 -18.97 -8.40 -21.04
N ILE A 149 -19.41 -8.24 -19.79
CA ILE A 149 -18.99 -9.04 -18.65
C ILE A 149 -20.19 -9.52 -17.83
N SER A 150 -20.06 -10.67 -17.17
CA SER A 150 -21.12 -11.18 -16.30
C SER A 150 -21.27 -10.36 -15.02
N TYR A 151 -22.48 -10.29 -14.47
CA TYR A 151 -22.73 -9.67 -13.15
C TYR A 151 -21.89 -10.31 -12.04
N THR A 152 -21.70 -11.63 -12.06
CA THR A 152 -20.87 -12.32 -11.08
C THR A 152 -19.41 -11.87 -11.14
N TYR A 153 -18.88 -11.65 -12.34
CA TYR A 153 -17.54 -11.11 -12.53
C TYR A 153 -17.46 -9.64 -12.12
N ALA A 154 -18.45 -8.82 -12.48
CA ALA A 154 -18.54 -7.43 -12.08
C ALA A 154 -18.59 -7.25 -10.54
N PHE A 155 -19.39 -8.08 -9.85
CA PHE A 155 -19.46 -8.07 -8.38
C PHE A 155 -18.11 -8.37 -7.73
N ARG A 156 -17.35 -9.31 -8.31
CA ARG A 156 -16.00 -9.64 -7.86
C ARG A 156 -15.05 -8.47 -8.04
N LEU A 157 -15.05 -7.85 -9.22
CA LEU A 157 -14.21 -6.67 -9.51
C LEU A 157 -14.53 -5.48 -8.59
N LEU A 158 -15.80 -5.33 -8.21
CA LEU A 158 -16.25 -4.28 -7.31
C LEU A 158 -16.07 -4.63 -5.82
N GLY A 159 -15.15 -5.54 -5.49
CA GLY A 159 -14.80 -5.88 -4.11
C GLY A 159 -15.69 -6.95 -3.47
N GLY A 160 -16.29 -7.84 -4.27
CA GLY A 160 -17.12 -8.94 -3.78
C GLY A 160 -18.49 -8.49 -3.26
N ILE A 161 -19.05 -7.44 -3.85
CA ILE A 161 -20.33 -6.86 -3.42
C ILE A 161 -21.52 -7.72 -3.83
N LYS A 162 -22.66 -7.51 -3.16
CA LYS A 162 -23.92 -8.20 -3.49
C LYS A 162 -24.79 -7.33 -4.40
N GLY A 163 -25.76 -7.94 -5.09
CA GLY A 163 -26.64 -7.26 -6.05
C GLY A 163 -27.28 -5.96 -5.52
N LYS A 164 -27.77 -5.95 -4.27
CA LYS A 164 -28.35 -4.73 -3.67
C LYS A 164 -27.36 -3.57 -3.58
N THR A 165 -26.10 -3.84 -3.23
CA THR A 165 -25.02 -2.85 -3.17
C THR A 165 -24.63 -2.40 -4.57
N TYR A 166 -24.63 -3.31 -5.54
CA TYR A 166 -24.38 -3.00 -6.94
C TYR A 166 -25.41 -2.02 -7.52
N GLU A 167 -26.71 -2.27 -7.28
CA GLU A 167 -27.78 -1.37 -7.73
C GLU A 167 -27.65 0.03 -7.14
N GLN A 168 -27.35 0.14 -5.84
CA GLN A 168 -27.12 1.44 -5.21
C GLN A 168 -25.88 2.17 -5.73
N LEU A 169 -24.80 1.43 -6.04
CA LEU A 169 -23.62 1.99 -6.69
C LEU A 169 -23.96 2.51 -8.09
N LYS A 170 -24.72 1.71 -8.88
CA LYS A 170 -25.19 2.04 -10.22
C LYS A 170 -26.02 3.32 -10.22
N GLU A 171 -27.03 3.39 -9.34
CA GLU A 171 -27.85 4.59 -9.15
C GLU A 171 -26.98 5.81 -8.81
N SER A 172 -26.05 5.66 -7.87
CA SER A 172 -25.20 6.78 -7.43
C SER A 172 -24.20 7.28 -8.49
N LEU A 173 -23.78 6.43 -9.43
CA LEU A 173 -22.70 6.73 -10.38
C LEU A 173 -23.20 7.02 -11.80
N LEU A 174 -24.35 6.48 -12.22
CA LEU A 174 -24.85 6.61 -13.59
C LEU A 174 -26.04 7.55 -13.74
N TYR A 175 -26.81 7.83 -12.68
CA TYR A 175 -28.03 8.65 -12.78
C TYR A 175 -27.85 10.12 -12.36
N TYR A 176 -26.64 10.55 -12.02
CA TYR A 176 -26.31 11.94 -11.66
C TYR A 176 -25.46 12.67 -12.74
N GLU A 177 -25.56 12.26 -14.01
CA GLU A 177 -25.00 12.99 -15.17
C GLU A 177 -26.09 13.75 -15.94
#